data_AF-A0A930N2P1-F1
#
_entry.id   AF-A0A930N2P1-F1
#
_cell.length_a   1.000
_cell.length_b   1.000
_cell.length_c   1.000
_cell.angle_alpha   90.00
_cell.angle_beta   90.00
_cell.angle_gamma   90.00
#
_symmetry.space_group_name_H-M   'P 1'
#
loop_
_entity.id
_entity.type
_entity.pdbx_description
1 polymer ?
#
loop_
_entity_poly.entity_id
_entity_poly.type
_entity_poly.pdbx_seq_one_letter_code
_entity_poly.pdbx_strand_id
1 'polypeptide(L)'
;LVLWEGLSRGVANFHLCFLLTLLPYFGIAPDLPDEEARGDGNCFSLQEQYYLPHREAYCLSPEETQHLPLFLRMSYDTMHGFAYSRQQRGVILDYLLDYYRLHLHSFPQLKCLPILRQLGQSAERN
;
A
#
# COMPACT_ATOMS: atom_id res chain seq x y z
N LEU A 1 1.88 29.94 -9.65
CA LEU A 1 2.24 28.54 -9.33
C LEU A 1 1.07 27.62 -9.67
N VAL A 2 0.68 27.59 -10.95
CA VAL A 2 -0.52 26.88 -11.48
C VAL A 2 -0.10 25.51 -12.01
N LEU A 3 0.57 24.72 -11.17
CA LEU A 3 0.89 23.32 -11.49
C LEU A 3 0.02 22.35 -10.66
N TRP A 4 -0.58 22.84 -9.57
CA TRP A 4 -1.22 22.01 -8.55
C TRP A 4 -2.75 21.93 -8.68
N GLU A 5 -3.40 22.83 -9.42
CA GLU A 5 -4.86 22.81 -9.57
C GLU A 5 -5.36 21.60 -10.38
N GLY A 6 -4.55 21.12 -11.34
CA GLY A 6 -4.84 19.89 -12.09
C GLY A 6 -4.57 18.57 -11.33
N LEU A 7 -3.94 18.65 -10.16
CA LEU A 7 -3.51 17.48 -9.37
C LEU A 7 -4.57 17.03 -8.34
N SER A 8 -5.58 17.86 -8.07
CA SER A 8 -6.61 17.59 -7.05
C SER A 8 -7.39 16.28 -7.27
N ARG A 9 -7.52 15.80 -8.52
CA ARG A 9 -8.22 14.54 -8.84
C ARG A 9 -7.31 13.30 -8.91
N GLY A 10 -5.98 13.45 -8.89
CA GLY A 10 -5.03 12.34 -9.06
C GLY A 10 -4.06 12.11 -7.91
N VAL A 11 -3.90 13.07 -6.99
CA VAL A 11 -2.87 13.00 -5.93
C VAL A 11 -3.28 12.18 -4.71
N ALA A 12 -4.57 11.86 -4.54
CA ALA A 12 -5.06 11.19 -3.34
C ALA A 12 -4.33 9.87 -3.04
N ASN A 13 -3.97 9.08 -4.07
CA ASN A 13 -3.24 7.82 -3.94
C ASN A 13 -1.73 7.93 -4.21
N PHE A 14 -1.22 9.13 -4.50
CA PHE A 14 0.18 9.35 -4.85
C PHE A 14 1.14 8.78 -3.81
N HIS A 15 0.85 8.97 -2.52
CA HIS A 15 1.69 8.48 -1.44
C HIS A 15 1.75 6.94 -1.38
N LEU A 16 0.65 6.24 -1.68
CA LEU A 16 0.61 4.78 -1.77
C LEU A 16 1.43 4.30 -2.98
N CYS A 17 1.17 4.89 -4.15
CA CYS A 17 1.89 4.59 -5.38
C CYS A 17 3.40 4.83 -5.24
N PHE A 18 3.79 5.93 -4.60
CA PHE A 18 5.19 6.26 -4.34
C PHE A 18 5.87 5.21 -3.46
N LEU A 19 5.23 4.82 -2.36
CA LEU A 19 5.78 3.77 -1.49
C LEU A 19 5.81 2.40 -2.17
N LEU A 20 4.82 2.04 -2.98
CA LEU A 20 4.87 0.82 -3.79
C LEU A 20 6.04 0.82 -4.77
N THR A 21 6.22 1.95 -5.47
CA THR A 21 7.29 2.12 -6.46
C THR A 21 8.68 1.98 -5.84
N LEU A 22 8.84 2.28 -4.55
CA LEU A 22 10.11 2.15 -3.83
C LEU A 22 10.48 0.72 -3.42
N LEU A 23 9.52 -0.21 -3.31
CA LEU A 23 9.77 -1.58 -2.83
C LEU A 23 10.89 -2.31 -3.61
N PRO A 24 10.91 -2.28 -4.96
CA PRO A 24 11.96 -2.94 -5.72
C PRO A 24 13.35 -2.29 -5.55
N TYR A 25 13.41 -0.97 -5.37
CA TYR A 25 14.69 -0.26 -5.14
C TYR A 25 15.32 -0.62 -3.79
N PHE A 26 14.51 -1.09 -2.85
CA PHE A 26 14.94 -1.60 -1.56
C PHE A 26 15.17 -3.11 -1.55
N GLY A 27 14.94 -3.80 -2.67
CA GLY A 27 15.08 -5.26 -2.74
C GLY A 27 14.01 -6.04 -1.97
N ILE A 28 12.86 -5.42 -1.68
CA ILE A 28 11.75 -5.99 -0.90
C ILE A 28 10.44 -5.97 -1.70
N ALA A 29 10.51 -6.15 -3.02
CA ALA A 29 9.31 -6.28 -3.83
C ALA A 29 8.56 -7.57 -3.40
N PRO A 30 7.24 -7.51 -3.12
CA PRO A 30 6.48 -8.70 -2.77
C PRO A 30 6.49 -9.69 -3.92
N ASP A 31 6.86 -10.93 -3.62
CA ASP A 31 6.70 -12.04 -4.55
C ASP A 31 5.40 -12.77 -4.21
N LEU A 32 4.39 -12.66 -5.08
CA LEU A 32 3.10 -13.29 -4.83
C LEU A 32 3.15 -14.74 -5.33
N PRO A 33 2.74 -15.72 -4.49
CA PRO A 33 2.54 -17.09 -4.97
C PRO A 33 1.50 -17.15 -6.08
N ASP A 34 1.49 -18.26 -6.83
CA ASP A 34 0.54 -18.50 -7.92
C ASP A 34 -0.92 -18.38 -7.46
N GLU A 35 -1.83 -18.04 -8.38
CA GLU A 35 -3.25 -17.83 -8.09
C GLU A 35 -3.90 -19.08 -7.46
N GLU A 36 -3.45 -20.30 -7.82
CA GLU A 36 -3.95 -21.52 -7.18
C GLU A 36 -3.62 -21.58 -5.68
N ALA A 37 -2.48 -21.04 -5.26
CA ALA A 37 -2.08 -20.98 -3.86
C ALA A 37 -2.89 -19.95 -3.07
N ARG A 38 -3.46 -18.93 -3.74
CA ARG A 38 -4.34 -17.96 -3.09
C ARG A 38 -5.53 -18.66 -2.47
N GLY A 39 -6.26 -19.49 -3.21
CA GLY A 39 -7.44 -20.19 -2.71
C GLY A 39 -8.58 -19.26 -2.25
N ASP A 40 -9.81 -19.77 -2.23
CA ASP A 40 -10.94 -19.01 -1.72
C ASP A 40 -10.90 -18.94 -0.19
N GLY A 41 -10.90 -17.71 0.34
CA GLY A 41 -10.98 -17.48 1.79
C GLY A 41 -9.65 -17.43 2.54
N ASN A 42 -8.50 -17.61 1.88
CA ASN A 42 -7.20 -17.44 2.54
C ASN A 42 -6.84 -15.96 2.75
N CYS A 43 -5.98 -15.74 3.73
CA CYS A 43 -5.39 -14.46 4.10
C CYS A 43 -3.95 -14.40 3.54
N PHE A 44 -3.49 -13.24 3.06
CA PHE A 44 -2.08 -13.05 2.74
C PHE A 44 -1.30 -12.59 3.97
N SER A 45 -0.26 -13.34 4.36
CA SER A 45 0.68 -12.94 5.40
C SER A 45 1.71 -11.97 4.83
N LEU A 46 1.77 -10.76 5.39
CA LEU A 46 2.76 -9.75 5.01
C LEU A 46 4.17 -10.17 5.40
N GLN A 47 4.33 -10.96 6.46
CA GLN A 47 5.63 -11.42 6.95
C GLN A 47 6.16 -12.58 6.11
N GLU A 48 5.36 -13.63 5.95
CA GLU A 48 5.76 -14.86 5.24
C GLU A 48 5.64 -14.73 3.72
N GLN A 49 4.98 -13.68 3.24
CA GLN A 49 4.69 -13.45 1.82
C GLN A 49 3.95 -14.63 1.17
N TYR A 50 3.05 -15.24 1.94
CA TYR A 50 2.35 -16.46 1.54
C TYR A 50 0.89 -16.43 1.99
N TYR A 51 0.06 -17.24 1.32
CA TYR A 51 -1.36 -17.37 1.62
C TYR A 51 -1.60 -18.41 2.73
N LEU A 52 -2.31 -18.00 3.78
CA LEU A 52 -2.62 -18.81 4.96
C LEU A 52 -4.14 -19.04 5.07
N PRO A 53 -4.59 -20.23 5.48
CA PRO A 53 -6.01 -20.54 5.62
C PRO A 53 -6.67 -19.91 6.87
N HIS A 54 -5.90 -19.22 7.69
CA HIS A 54 -6.37 -18.54 8.90
C HIS A 54 -5.66 -17.20 9.05
N ARG A 55 -6.29 -16.28 9.78
CA ARG A 55 -5.75 -14.95 10.02
C ARG A 55 -4.78 -14.96 11.19
N GLU A 56 -3.58 -14.44 10.97
CA GLU A 56 -2.57 -14.19 12.00
C GLU A 56 -2.26 -12.69 12.12
N ALA A 57 -1.28 -12.34 12.97
CA ALA A 57 -0.72 -11.01 12.98
C ALA A 57 -0.15 -10.65 11.60
N TYR A 58 -0.27 -9.38 11.20
CA TYR A 58 0.21 -8.90 9.90
C TYR A 58 -0.37 -9.66 8.69
N CYS A 59 -1.59 -10.17 8.81
CA CYS A 59 -2.33 -10.74 7.70
C CYS A 59 -3.41 -9.79 7.17
N LEU A 60 -3.48 -9.69 5.84
CA LEU A 60 -4.64 -9.15 5.15
C LEU A 60 -5.84 -10.09 5.34
N SER A 61 -7.04 -9.53 5.47
CA SER A 61 -8.27 -10.32 5.41
C SER A 61 -8.42 -11.01 4.05
N PRO A 62 -9.32 -12.01 3.93
CA PRO A 62 -9.53 -12.68 2.65
C PRO A 62 -9.99 -11.72 1.54
N GLU A 63 -10.84 -10.75 1.85
CA GLU A 63 -11.29 -9.72 0.91
C GLU A 63 -10.13 -8.83 0.45
N GLU A 64 -9.34 -8.29 1.38
CA GLU A 64 -8.15 -7.48 1.07
C GLU A 64 -7.13 -8.27 0.25
N THR A 65 -6.99 -9.56 0.52
CA THR A 65 -6.09 -10.48 -0.19
C THR A 65 -6.45 -10.64 -1.65
N GLN A 66 -7.74 -10.65 -2.02
CA GLN A 66 -8.16 -10.70 -3.43
C GLN A 66 -7.77 -9.42 -4.19
N HIS A 67 -7.69 -8.28 -3.50
CA HIS A 67 -7.34 -7.00 -4.11
C HIS A 67 -5.82 -6.77 -4.22
N LEU A 68 -5.01 -7.54 -3.50
CA LEU A 68 -3.56 -7.35 -3.41
C LEU A 68 -2.85 -7.35 -4.78
N PRO A 69 -3.11 -8.30 -5.71
CA PRO A 69 -2.42 -8.30 -7.01
C PRO A 69 -2.70 -7.04 -7.82
N LEU A 70 -3.93 -6.53 -7.79
CA LEU A 70 -4.29 -5.30 -8.48
C LEU A 70 -3.63 -4.08 -7.81
N PHE A 71 -3.62 -4.05 -6.48
CA PHE A 71 -2.98 -2.99 -5.71
C PHE A 71 -1.48 -2.88 -6.01
N LEU A 72 -0.75 -4.01 -6.05
CA LEU A 72 0.68 -4.04 -6.35
C LEU A 72 1.02 -3.56 -7.77
N ARG A 73 0.05 -3.57 -8.69
CA ARG A 73 0.19 -3.07 -10.07
C ARG A 73 -0.08 -1.57 -10.22
N MET A 74 -0.40 -0.87 -9.13
CA MET A 74 -0.63 0.57 -9.16
C MET A 74 0.62 1.31 -9.66
N SER A 75 0.42 2.22 -10.60
CA SER A 75 1.44 3.12 -11.16
C SER A 75 0.98 4.57 -11.12
N TYR A 76 1.87 5.53 -11.35
CA TYR A 76 1.50 6.95 -11.38
C TYR A 76 0.43 7.26 -12.45
N ASP A 77 0.45 6.54 -13.56
CA ASP A 77 -0.55 6.66 -14.63
C ASP A 77 -1.90 6.05 -14.25
N THR A 78 -1.94 5.09 -13.33
CA THR A 78 -3.17 4.33 -13.00
C THR A 78 -3.73 4.62 -11.61
N MET A 79 -2.96 5.28 -10.73
CA MET A 79 -3.32 5.50 -9.32
C MET A 79 -4.65 6.25 -9.14
N HIS A 80 -5.06 7.06 -10.12
CA HIS A 80 -6.32 7.81 -10.08
C HIS A 80 -7.56 6.92 -10.30
N GLY A 81 -7.40 5.71 -10.85
CA GLY A 81 -8.48 4.74 -11.03
C GLY A 81 -8.90 4.02 -9.74
N PHE A 82 -8.09 4.11 -8.69
CA PHE A 82 -8.39 3.48 -7.40
C PHE A 82 -9.26 4.41 -6.54
N ALA A 83 -10.54 4.08 -6.40
CA ALA A 83 -11.53 4.87 -5.67
C ALA A 83 -11.48 4.65 -4.13
N TYR A 84 -10.28 4.72 -3.52
CA TYR A 84 -10.14 4.54 -2.07
C TYR A 84 -10.62 5.76 -1.30
N SER A 85 -11.41 5.53 -0.25
CA SER A 85 -11.76 6.55 0.73
C SER A 85 -10.54 6.96 1.56
N ARG A 86 -10.64 8.11 2.25
CA ARG A 86 -9.58 8.58 3.17
C ARG A 86 -9.22 7.55 4.23
N GLN A 87 -10.23 6.88 4.79
CA GLN A 87 -10.05 5.84 5.80
C GLN A 87 -9.33 4.62 5.21
N GLN A 88 -9.77 4.17 4.03
CA GLN A 88 -9.13 3.04 3.34
C GLN A 88 -7.66 3.32 3.04
N ARG A 89 -7.33 4.52 2.54
CA ARG A 89 -5.94 4.91 2.31
C ARG A 89 -5.10 4.89 3.58
N GLY A 90 -5.67 5.31 4.72
CA GLY A 90 -5.00 5.22 6.03
C GLY A 90 -4.67 3.78 6.42
N VAL A 91 -5.64 2.87 6.30
CA VAL A 91 -5.46 1.44 6.59
C VAL A 91 -4.42 0.81 5.66
N ILE A 92 -4.52 1.06 4.35
CA ILE A 92 -3.56 0.56 3.35
C ILE A 92 -2.15 1.08 3.66
N LEU A 93 -2.03 2.36 4.00
CA LEU A 93 -0.75 2.96 4.37
C LEU A 93 -0.17 2.26 5.60
N ASP A 94 -0.98 1.97 6.63
CA ASP A 94 -0.49 1.29 7.82
C ASP A 94 0.02 -0.13 7.51
N TYR A 95 -0.71 -0.91 6.70
CA TYR A 95 -0.23 -2.23 6.23
C TYR A 95 1.06 -2.12 5.40
N LEU A 96 1.14 -1.15 4.49
CA LEU A 96 2.33 -0.95 3.67
C LEU A 96 3.53 -0.62 4.55
N LEU A 97 3.34 0.23 5.56
CA LEU A 97 4.41 0.59 6.50
C LEU A 97 4.80 -0.57 7.41
N ASP A 98 3.86 -1.44 7.80
CA ASP A 98 4.18 -2.68 8.50
C ASP A 98 5.00 -3.63 7.62
N TYR A 99 4.64 -3.79 6.35
CA TYR A 99 5.44 -4.56 5.38
C TYR A 99 6.88 -4.01 5.27
N TYR A 100 7.03 -2.69 5.13
CA TYR A 100 8.35 -2.05 5.14
C TYR A 100 9.16 -2.37 6.41
N ARG A 101 8.53 -2.38 7.60
CA ARG A 101 9.20 -2.71 8.87
C ARG A 101 9.61 -4.18 8.96
N LEU A 102 8.78 -5.07 8.43
CA LEU A 102 9.04 -6.51 8.45
C LEU A 102 10.23 -6.87 7.55
N HIS A 103 10.37 -6.20 6.40
CA HIS A 103 11.35 -6.61 5.38
C HIS A 103 12.64 -5.78 5.34
N LEU A 104 12.67 -4.58 5.93
CA LEU A 104 13.90 -3.77 6.01
C LEU A 104 14.63 -3.97 7.34
N HIS A 105 15.78 -4.65 7.25
CA HIS A 105 16.72 -4.77 8.36
C HIS A 105 17.22 -3.37 8.76
N SER A 106 16.97 -2.97 10.01
CA SER A 106 17.26 -1.63 10.52
C SER A 106 16.53 -0.51 9.78
N PHE A 107 15.22 -0.66 9.53
CA PHE A 107 14.41 0.41 8.96
C PHE A 107 14.59 1.72 9.74
N PRO A 108 15.27 2.74 9.20
CA PRO A 108 15.34 4.02 9.87
C PRO A 108 13.91 4.53 9.98
N GLN A 109 13.56 5.09 11.14
CA GLN A 109 12.24 5.70 11.31
C GLN A 109 12.04 6.69 10.15
N LEU A 110 11.16 6.35 9.20
CA LEU A 110 10.96 7.17 8.01
C LEU A 110 10.50 8.54 8.49
N LYS A 111 11.40 9.53 8.46
CA LYS A 111 11.05 10.91 8.83
C LYS A 111 9.98 11.50 7.92
N CYS A 112 9.74 10.87 6.77
CA CYS A 112 8.66 11.21 5.84
C CYS A 112 7.30 10.59 6.21
N LEU A 113 7.20 9.60 7.11
CA LEU A 113 5.93 8.99 7.52
C LEU A 113 4.93 10.03 8.08
N PRO A 114 5.35 10.94 8.99
CA PRO A 114 4.48 12.02 9.45
C PRO A 114 4.09 12.98 8.31
N ILE A 115 5.01 13.25 7.38
CA ILE A 115 4.80 14.14 6.23
C ILE A 115 3.79 13.53 5.24
N LEU A 116 3.90 12.23 4.93
CA LEU A 116 3.00 11.50 4.04
C LEU A 116 1.58 11.43 4.65
N ARG A 117 1.47 11.18 5.96
CA ARG A 117 0.19 11.26 6.67
C ARG A 117 -0.39 12.68 6.64
N GLN A 118 0.44 13.71 6.81
CA GLN A 118 0.02 15.11 6.75
C GLN A 118 -0.43 15.53 5.35
N LEU A 119 0.19 15.06 4.27
CA LEU A 119 -0.26 15.33 2.89
C LEU A 119 -1.68 14.77 2.64
N GLY A 120 -2.00 13.61 3.22
CA GLY A 120 -3.36 13.06 3.18
C GLY A 120 -4.39 13.88 3.99
N GLN A 121 -3.94 14.66 4.96
CA GLN A 121 -4.77 15.52 5.82
C GLN A 121 -4.88 16.97 5.30
N SER A 122 -3.87 17.46 4.56
CA SER A 122 -3.77 18.86 4.12
C SER A 122 -4.67 19.22 2.94
N ALA A 123 -5.27 18.21 2.27
CA ALA A 123 -6.30 18.42 1.26
C ALA A 123 -7.65 18.91 1.85
N GLU A 124 -7.73 19.12 3.17
CA GLU A 124 -8.94 19.57 3.88
C GLU A 124 -8.98 21.09 4.13
N ARG A 125 -8.02 21.88 3.62
CA ARG A 125 -7.97 23.33 3.90
C ARG A 125 -8.17 24.27 2.71
N ASN A 126 -8.45 23.76 1.51
CA ASN A 126 -8.85 24.58 0.36
C ASN A 126 -10.05 23.99 -0.35
#